data_AF-A0A8T4NEB6-F1
#
_entry.id   AF-A0A8T4NEB6-F1
#
_cell.length_a   1.000
_cell.length_b   1.000
_cell.length_c   1.000
_cell.angle_alpha   90.00
_cell.angle_beta   90.00
_cell.angle_gamma   90.00
#
_symmetry.space_group_name_H-M   'P 1'
#
loop_
_entity.id
_entity.type
_entity.pdbx_description
1 polymer ?
#
loop_
_entity_poly.entity_id
_entity_poly.type
_entity_poly.pdbx_seq_one_letter_code
_entity_poly.pdbx_strand_id
1 'polypeptide(L)'
;MIFVLKVTTNKEDQVADSIAEKAGKKQLSVYSIIRPHGLRGYILIEAIDKETVEEACFNLSYVKGIIPKTVSYDEIKNLLEYTPATVKMEKGDIVEIIAEPFKKEKAKIIRVDKAKEEVVVELLGAAVPIPVTVKFDNIRVIRREEEKPAGETPAGENQPE
;
A
#
# COMPACT_ATOMS: atom_id res chain seq x y z
N MET A 1 -3.47 6.23 24.19
CA MET A 1 -2.37 5.25 23.98
C MET A 1 -2.77 4.29 22.89
N ILE A 2 -1.84 3.77 22.08
CA ILE A 2 -2.16 2.83 21.00
C ILE A 2 -1.73 1.42 21.40
N PHE A 3 -2.69 0.50 21.34
CA PHE A 3 -2.54 -0.91 21.68
C PHE A 3 -2.66 -1.76 20.43
N VAL A 4 -1.97 -2.91 20.43
CA VAL A 4 -2.03 -3.88 19.34
C VAL A 4 -2.85 -5.08 19.78
N LEU A 5 -3.94 -5.35 19.07
CA LEU A 5 -4.80 -6.50 19.29
C LEU A 5 -4.50 -7.59 18.27
N LYS A 6 -4.22 -8.81 18.75
CA LYS A 6 -4.07 -9.99 17.90
C LYS A 6 -5.43 -10.60 17.63
N VAL A 7 -5.73 -10.84 16.36
CA VAL A 7 -7.00 -11.42 15.91
C VAL A 7 -6.77 -12.60 14.98
N THR A 8 -7.85 -13.31 14.65
CA THR A 8 -7.82 -14.30 13.57
C THR A 8 -7.69 -13.59 12.24
N THR A 9 -6.79 -14.09 11.39
CA THR A 9 -6.58 -13.54 10.03
C THR A 9 -7.86 -13.61 9.21
N ASN A 10 -8.14 -12.56 8.43
CA ASN A 10 -9.37 -12.37 7.65
C ASN A 10 -10.63 -12.17 8.51
N LYS A 11 -10.48 -11.85 9.79
CA LYS A 11 -11.56 -11.50 10.73
C LYS A 11 -11.35 -10.12 11.37
N GLU A 12 -10.42 -9.34 10.85
CA GLU A 12 -10.05 -8.02 11.35
C GLU A 12 -11.24 -7.05 11.29
N ASP A 13 -11.93 -6.98 10.15
CA ASP A 13 -13.07 -6.08 9.95
C ASP A 13 -14.21 -6.43 10.93
N GLN A 14 -14.55 -7.71 11.01
CA GLN A 14 -15.60 -8.20 11.93
C GLN A 14 -15.28 -7.89 13.40
N VAL A 15 -14.03 -8.05 13.82
CA VAL A 15 -13.61 -7.74 15.18
C VAL A 15 -13.63 -6.23 15.41
N ALA A 16 -13.15 -5.42 14.46
CA ALA A 16 -13.17 -3.97 14.56
C ALA A 16 -14.61 -3.43 14.75
N ASP A 17 -15.55 -3.92 13.94
CA ASP A 17 -16.97 -3.56 14.04
C ASP A 17 -17.56 -3.94 15.41
N SER A 18 -17.25 -5.15 15.89
CA SER A 18 -17.72 -5.64 17.19
C SER A 18 -17.18 -4.80 18.36
N ILE A 19 -15.92 -4.37 18.27
CA ILE A 19 -15.29 -3.50 19.27
C ILE A 19 -15.93 -2.11 19.23
N ALA A 20 -16.14 -1.55 18.03
CA ALA A 20 -16.77 -0.23 17.87
C ALA A 20 -18.20 -0.21 18.45
N GLU A 21 -19.01 -1.22 18.13
CA GLU A 21 -20.38 -1.36 18.66
C GLU A 21 -20.38 -1.46 20.19
N LYS A 22 -19.50 -2.29 20.75
CA LYS A 22 -19.41 -2.49 22.20
C LYS A 22 -18.89 -1.25 22.92
N ALA A 23 -17.87 -0.59 22.38
CA ALA A 23 -17.33 0.65 22.92
C ALA A 23 -18.39 1.76 22.93
N GLY A 24 -19.17 1.90 21.87
CA GLY A 24 -20.29 2.84 21.81
C GLY A 24 -21.39 2.53 22.83
N LYS A 25 -21.82 1.26 22.94
CA LYS A 25 -22.86 0.85 23.90
C LYS A 25 -22.47 1.07 25.36
N LYS A 26 -21.20 0.81 25.69
CA LYS A 26 -20.66 0.93 27.05
C LYS A 26 -20.02 2.29 27.34
N GLN A 27 -19.99 3.20 26.36
CA GLN A 27 -19.32 4.49 26.44
C GLN A 27 -17.85 4.37 26.90
N LEU A 28 -17.15 3.37 26.36
CA LEU A 28 -15.74 3.14 26.67
C LEU A 28 -14.88 4.24 26.06
N SER A 29 -13.78 4.59 26.73
CA SER A 29 -12.80 5.58 26.24
C SER A 29 -11.87 4.99 25.16
N VAL A 30 -12.49 4.46 24.10
CA VAL A 30 -11.83 4.04 22.85
C VAL A 30 -12.01 5.17 21.84
N TYR A 31 -10.89 5.71 21.37
CA TYR A 31 -10.87 6.89 20.50
C TYR A 31 -10.83 6.53 19.02
N SER A 32 -10.07 5.50 18.66
CA SER A 32 -9.96 5.03 17.29
C SER A 32 -9.65 3.53 17.21
N ILE A 33 -10.11 2.90 16.13
CA ILE A 33 -9.84 1.50 15.79
C ILE A 33 -9.36 1.50 14.35
N ILE A 34 -8.16 0.96 14.10
CA ILE A 34 -7.52 1.00 12.79
C ILE A 34 -7.10 -0.40 12.38
N ARG A 35 -7.42 -0.73 11.12
CA ARG A 35 -6.89 -1.89 10.43
C ARG A 35 -5.76 -1.45 9.47
N PRO A 36 -4.50 -1.47 9.92
CA PRO A 36 -3.36 -1.09 9.09
C PRO A 36 -3.26 -1.92 7.80
N HIS A 37 -2.90 -1.25 6.70
CA HIS A 37 -2.62 -1.95 5.44
C HIS A 37 -1.32 -2.75 5.57
N GLY A 38 -1.31 -3.99 5.05
CA GLY A 38 -0.13 -4.87 5.08
C GLY A 38 0.09 -5.63 6.40
N LEU A 39 -0.65 -5.34 7.47
CA LEU A 39 -0.55 -6.05 8.74
C LEU A 39 -1.77 -6.97 8.97
N ARG A 40 -1.64 -8.23 8.53
CA ARG A 40 -2.70 -9.25 8.67
C ARG A 40 -2.73 -9.87 10.06
N GLY A 41 -3.92 -10.10 10.60
CA GLY A 41 -4.16 -10.72 11.91
C GLY A 41 -3.99 -9.77 13.10
N TYR A 42 -3.93 -8.46 12.86
CA TYR A 42 -3.78 -7.45 13.91
C TYR A 42 -4.66 -6.24 13.66
N ILE A 43 -5.07 -5.60 14.75
CA ILE A 43 -5.82 -4.34 14.77
C ILE A 43 -5.11 -3.40 15.74
N LEU A 44 -5.09 -2.10 15.44
CA LEU A 44 -4.61 -1.06 16.32
C LEU A 44 -5.80 -0.39 17.00
N ILE A 45 -5.72 -0.21 18.31
CA ILE A 45 -6.80 0.41 19.10
C ILE A 45 -6.20 1.54 19.91
N GLU A 46 -6.73 2.74 19.74
CA GLU A 46 -6.39 3.88 20.55
C GLU A 46 -7.39 4.02 21.70
N ALA A 47 -6.91 3.99 22.94
CA ALA A 47 -7.73 4.11 24.12
C ALA A 47 -6.98 4.82 25.27
N ILE A 48 -7.71 5.17 26.33
CA ILE A 48 -7.12 5.81 27.52
C ILE A 48 -6.12 4.90 28.23
N ASP A 49 -6.46 3.62 28.41
CA ASP A 49 -5.65 2.62 29.10
C ASP A 49 -5.91 1.20 28.57
N LYS A 50 -5.16 0.22 29.10
CA LYS A 50 -5.24 -1.18 28.71
C LYS A 50 -6.55 -1.84 29.16
N GLU A 51 -7.06 -1.45 30.33
CA GLU A 51 -8.29 -2.00 30.91
C GLU A 51 -9.50 -1.71 30.01
N THR A 52 -9.57 -0.50 29.47
CA THR A 52 -10.57 -0.09 28.49
C THR A 52 -10.53 -0.98 27.24
N VAL A 53 -9.35 -1.34 26.75
CA VAL A 53 -9.19 -2.23 25.59
C VAL A 53 -9.59 -3.67 25.95
N GLU A 54 -9.21 -4.15 27.14
CA GLU A 54 -9.62 -5.46 27.64
C GLU A 54 -11.13 -5.57 27.74
N GLU A 55 -11.80 -4.56 28.29
CA GLU A 55 -13.25 -4.50 28.36
C GLU A 55 -13.88 -4.45 26.97
N ALA A 56 -13.34 -3.64 26.05
CA ALA A 56 -13.82 -3.54 24.68
C ALA A 56 -13.67 -4.86 23.92
N CYS A 57 -12.65 -5.66 24.22
CA CYS A 57 -12.38 -6.94 23.56
C CYS A 57 -12.98 -8.17 24.28
N PHE A 58 -13.48 -7.99 25.52
CA PHE A 58 -13.95 -9.09 26.34
C PHE A 58 -15.09 -9.89 25.68
N ASN A 59 -14.97 -11.22 25.65
CA ASN A 59 -15.94 -12.15 25.08
C ASN A 59 -16.26 -11.91 23.60
N LEU A 60 -15.35 -11.28 22.84
CA LEU A 60 -15.48 -11.16 21.40
C LEU A 60 -14.86 -12.38 20.70
N SER A 61 -15.58 -12.90 19.70
CA SER A 61 -15.06 -13.97 18.85
C SER A 61 -13.82 -13.50 18.07
N TYR A 62 -12.93 -14.44 17.75
CA TYR A 62 -11.73 -14.23 16.93
C TYR A 62 -10.63 -13.35 17.54
N VAL A 63 -10.86 -12.77 18.71
CA VAL A 63 -9.81 -12.10 19.50
C VAL A 63 -8.89 -13.14 20.13
N LYS A 64 -7.57 -12.98 19.92
CA LYS A 64 -6.55 -13.86 20.48
C LYS A 64 -5.83 -13.25 21.68
N GLY A 65 -5.90 -11.94 21.85
CA GLY A 65 -5.35 -11.22 23.00
C GLY A 65 -4.67 -9.91 22.61
N ILE A 66 -4.40 -9.10 23.63
CA ILE A 66 -3.71 -7.81 23.49
C ILE A 66 -2.20 -8.03 23.66
N ILE A 67 -1.40 -7.45 22.78
CA ILE A 67 0.05 -7.49 22.88
C ILE A 67 0.49 -6.56 24.04
N PRO A 68 1.37 -6.99 24.95
CA PRO A 68 1.77 -6.19 26.11
C PRO A 68 2.45 -4.85 25.79
N LYS A 69 2.94 -4.68 24.55
CA LYS A 69 3.65 -3.49 24.09
C LYS A 69 2.66 -2.49 23.48
N THR A 70 2.73 -1.23 23.90
CA THR A 70 2.10 -0.12 23.20
C THR A 70 2.97 0.37 22.05
N VAL A 71 2.36 0.99 21.06
CA VAL A 71 3.06 1.55 19.90
C VAL A 71 2.89 3.07 19.88
N SER A 72 3.92 3.76 19.42
CA SER A 72 3.86 5.19 19.12
C SER A 72 3.23 5.44 17.76
N TYR A 73 2.76 6.68 17.54
CA TYR A 73 2.23 7.08 16.24
C TYR A 73 3.29 6.97 15.13
N ASP A 74 4.54 7.35 15.42
CA ASP A 74 5.65 7.28 14.46
C ASP A 74 5.94 5.85 13.99
N GLU A 75 5.81 4.85 14.87
CA GLU A 75 5.98 3.43 14.52
C GLU A 75 4.90 2.93 13.55
N ILE A 76 3.67 3.47 13.65
CA ILE A 76 2.54 3.01 12.82
C ILE A 76 2.27 3.91 11.63
N LYS A 77 2.89 5.09 11.54
CA LYS A 77 2.68 6.08 10.47
C LYS A 77 2.75 5.45 9.07
N ASN A 78 3.77 4.65 8.81
CA ASN A 78 3.96 3.98 7.52
C ASN A 78 2.94 2.86 7.23
N LEU A 79 2.22 2.39 8.26
CA LEU A 79 1.13 1.40 8.13
C LEU A 79 -0.24 2.07 7.92
N LEU A 80 -0.36 3.34 8.33
CA LEU A 80 -1.53 4.19 8.16
C LEU A 80 -1.52 4.91 6.83
N GLU A 81 -0.34 5.37 6.41
CA GLU A 81 -0.12 5.92 5.09
C GLU A 81 -0.26 4.77 4.08
N TYR A 82 -1.44 4.68 3.48
CA TYR A 82 -1.50 4.26 2.09
C TYR A 82 -0.65 5.30 1.36
N THR A 83 0.64 5.03 1.19
CA THR A 83 1.27 5.42 -0.07
C THR A 83 0.54 4.56 -1.09
N PRO A 84 -0.49 5.05 -1.83
CA PRO A 84 -0.57 4.59 -3.20
C PRO A 84 0.84 4.84 -3.66
N ALA A 85 1.55 3.78 -4.05
CA ALA A 85 2.88 3.96 -4.58
C ALA A 85 2.66 5.08 -5.61
N THR A 86 3.10 6.30 -5.27
CA THR A 86 2.85 7.47 -6.08
C THR A 86 3.96 7.38 -7.10
N VAL A 87 3.91 6.26 -7.81
CA VAL A 87 4.59 6.02 -9.02
C VAL A 87 3.93 7.07 -9.88
N LYS A 88 4.61 8.21 -10.00
CA LYS A 88 4.35 9.19 -11.04
C LYS A 88 4.51 8.40 -12.34
N MET A 89 3.42 7.77 -12.73
CA MET A 89 3.29 7.05 -13.98
C MET A 89 2.90 8.12 -14.97
N GLU A 90 3.77 8.36 -15.92
CA GLU A 90 3.54 9.29 -16.99
C GLU A 90 3.37 8.51 -18.29
N LYS A 91 2.68 9.15 -19.24
CA LYS A 91 2.58 8.59 -20.58
C LYS A 91 4.01 8.50 -21.12
N GLY A 92 4.40 7.30 -21.57
CA GLY A 92 5.72 7.03 -22.12
C GLY A 92 6.64 6.21 -21.23
N ASP A 93 6.34 6.08 -19.93
CA ASP A 93 7.12 5.27 -19.00
C ASP A 93 7.12 3.79 -19.41
N ILE A 94 8.25 3.12 -19.14
CA ILE A 94 8.38 1.67 -19.29
C ILE A 94 8.13 1.02 -17.95
N VAL A 95 7.19 0.10 -17.95
CA VAL A 95 6.73 -0.60 -16.76
C VAL A 95 6.78 -2.12 -16.92
N GLU A 96 6.87 -2.82 -15.81
CA GLU A 96 6.74 -4.26 -15.71
C GLU A 96 5.37 -4.59 -15.13
N ILE A 97 4.65 -5.51 -15.77
CA ILE A 97 3.37 -5.99 -15.25
C ILE A 97 3.63 -7.08 -14.22
N ILE A 98 3.00 -6.99 -13.05
CA ILE A 98 3.09 -7.98 -11.97
C ILE A 98 1.91 -8.97 -12.03
N ALA A 99 0.78 -8.55 -12.62
CA ALA A 99 -0.41 -9.38 -12.76
C ALA A 99 -0.28 -10.46 -13.84
N GLU A 100 -0.78 -11.65 -13.54
CA GLU A 100 -1.05 -12.71 -14.51
C GLU A 100 -2.21 -12.27 -15.44
N PRO A 101 -2.20 -12.59 -16.75
CA PRO A 101 -1.30 -13.52 -17.47
C PRO A 101 -0.01 -12.88 -18.01
N PHE A 102 0.20 -11.57 -17.83
CA PHE A 102 1.31 -10.81 -18.43
C PHE A 102 2.44 -10.55 -17.43
N LYS A 103 2.61 -11.42 -16.44
CA LYS A 103 3.57 -11.20 -15.36
C LYS A 103 5.00 -11.18 -15.88
N LYS A 104 5.78 -10.19 -15.44
CA LYS A 104 7.15 -9.87 -15.89
C LYS A 104 7.25 -9.37 -17.34
N GLU A 105 6.13 -9.16 -18.03
CA GLU A 105 6.17 -8.52 -19.34
C GLU A 105 6.44 -7.01 -19.20
N LYS A 106 7.21 -6.48 -20.14
CA LYS A 106 7.49 -5.04 -20.22
C LYS A 106 6.47 -4.37 -21.12
N ALA A 107 5.96 -3.24 -20.67
CA ALA A 107 4.95 -2.47 -21.39
C ALA A 107 5.27 -0.97 -21.34
N LYS A 108 4.81 -0.23 -22.34
CA LYS A 108 4.88 1.23 -22.39
C LYS A 108 3.52 1.82 -22.03
N ILE A 109 3.49 2.81 -21.16
CA ILE A 109 2.24 3.49 -20.80
C ILE A 109 1.77 4.38 -21.94
N ILE A 110 0.54 4.15 -22.42
CA ILE A 110 -0.10 4.99 -23.44
C ILE A 110 -1.06 6.02 -22.84
N ARG A 111 -1.73 5.68 -21.73
CA ARG A 111 -2.70 6.53 -21.03
C ARG A 111 -2.73 6.20 -19.55
N VAL A 112 -2.86 7.23 -18.72
CA VAL A 112 -3.03 7.10 -17.26
C VAL A 112 -4.38 7.69 -16.87
N ASP A 113 -5.18 6.91 -16.15
CA ASP A 113 -6.47 7.33 -15.60
C ASP A 113 -6.36 7.41 -14.09
N LYS A 114 -5.98 8.58 -13.58
CA LYS A 114 -5.74 8.80 -12.14
C LYS A 114 -7.03 8.71 -11.30
N ALA A 115 -8.19 8.97 -11.90
CA ALA A 115 -9.46 8.90 -11.20
C ALA A 115 -9.92 7.46 -10.93
N LYS A 116 -9.52 6.52 -11.80
CA LYS A 116 -9.86 5.10 -11.71
C LYS A 116 -8.72 4.21 -11.23
N GLU A 117 -7.53 4.78 -11.01
CA GLU A 117 -6.31 4.06 -10.63
C GLU A 117 -5.91 2.97 -11.66
N GLU A 118 -6.13 3.28 -12.94
CA GLU A 118 -5.86 2.39 -14.07
C GLU A 118 -4.90 3.03 -15.07
N VAL A 119 -4.01 2.23 -15.64
CA VAL A 119 -3.19 2.60 -16.79
C VAL A 119 -3.51 1.71 -17.98
N VAL A 120 -3.46 2.30 -19.17
CA VAL A 120 -3.49 1.54 -20.41
C VAL A 120 -2.07 1.45 -20.92
N VAL A 121 -1.61 0.23 -21.16
CA VAL A 121 -0.23 -0.08 -21.55
C VAL A 121 -0.19 -0.90 -22.84
N GLU A 122 0.92 -0.80 -23.55
CA GLU A 122 1.21 -1.55 -24.77
C GLU A 122 2.43 -2.46 -24.52
N LEU A 123 2.27 -3.76 -24.73
CA LEU A 123 3.34 -4.74 -24.49
C LEU A 123 4.47 -4.59 -25.51
N LEU A 124 5.71 -4.43 -25.03
CA LEU A 124 6.89 -4.26 -25.89
C LEU A 124 7.33 -5.57 -26.56
N GLY A 125 6.96 -6.73 -25.99
CA GLY A 125 7.29 -8.05 -26.53
C GLY A 125 6.28 -8.60 -27.54
N ALA A 126 5.15 -7.92 -27.77
CA ALA A 126 4.11 -8.40 -28.66
C ALA A 126 4.41 -8.02 -30.12
N ALA A 127 4.23 -8.98 -31.05
CA ALA A 127 4.39 -8.73 -32.49
C ALA A 127 3.33 -7.74 -33.04
N VAL A 128 2.18 -7.65 -32.37
CA VAL A 128 1.09 -6.71 -32.68
C VAL A 128 0.78 -5.90 -31.42
N PRO A 129 0.75 -4.56 -31.50
CA PRO A 129 0.50 -3.72 -30.35
C PRO A 129 -0.98 -3.79 -29.94
N ILE A 130 -1.27 -4.48 -28.84
CA ILE A 130 -2.61 -4.56 -28.24
C ILE A 130 -2.61 -3.76 -26.94
N PRO A 131 -3.48 -2.74 -26.80
CA PRO A 131 -3.61 -1.99 -25.56
C PRO A 131 -4.30 -2.82 -24.49
N VAL A 132 -3.69 -2.90 -23.31
CA VAL A 132 -4.22 -3.62 -22.14
C VAL A 132 -4.41 -2.65 -20.99
N THR A 133 -5.56 -2.69 -20.32
CA THR A 133 -5.84 -1.90 -19.11
C THR A 133 -5.43 -2.68 -17.87
N VAL A 134 -4.64 -2.05 -17.00
CA VAL A 134 -4.09 -2.67 -15.79
C VAL A 134 -4.17 -1.67 -14.63
N LYS A 135 -4.44 -2.15 -13.42
CA LYS A 135 -4.47 -1.33 -12.20
C LYS A 135 -3.06 -0.93 -11.75
N PHE A 136 -2.94 0.18 -11.04
CA PHE A 136 -1.65 0.68 -10.53
C PHE A 136 -0.93 -0.34 -9.64
N ASP A 137 -1.66 -1.05 -8.78
CA ASP A 137 -1.13 -2.08 -7.87
C ASP A 137 -0.44 -3.25 -8.58
N ASN A 138 -0.78 -3.46 -9.86
CA ASN A 138 -0.28 -4.56 -10.66
C ASN A 138 0.88 -4.16 -11.57
N ILE A 139 1.47 -2.99 -11.37
CA ILE A 139 2.51 -2.43 -12.24
C ILE A 139 3.68 -1.87 -11.45
N ARG A 140 4.88 -2.09 -11.99
CA ARG A 140 6.14 -1.58 -11.45
C ARG A 140 6.86 -0.75 -12.51
N VAL A 141 7.09 0.55 -12.28
CA VAL A 141 7.89 1.37 -13.20
C VAL A 141 9.34 0.93 -13.18
N ILE A 142 9.89 0.66 -14.37
CA ILE A 142 11.28 0.26 -14.58
C ILE A 142 12.12 1.45 -15.03
N ARG A 143 11.57 2.31 -15.92
CA ARG A 143 12.28 3.46 -16.50
C ARG A 143 11.31 4.62 -16.72
N ARG A 144 11.69 5.80 -16.23
CA ARG A 144 10.97 7.05 -16.49
C ARG A 144 11.57 7.74 -17.71
N GLU A 145 10.72 8.35 -18.54
CA GLU A 145 11.17 9.01 -19.77
C GLU A 145 12.07 10.24 -19.49
N GLU A 146 12.01 10.82 -18.28
CA GLU A 146 12.86 11.96 -17.88
C GLU A 146 14.34 11.61 -17.60
N GLU A 147 14.71 10.32 -17.44
CA GLU A 147 16.13 9.93 -17.36
C GLU A 147 16.70 9.64 -18.75
N LYS A 148 17.00 10.72 -19.48
CA LYS A 148 18.11 10.70 -20.44
C LYS A 148 19.41 10.74 -19.64
N PRO A 149 20.32 9.76 -19.76
CA PRO A 149 21.66 9.94 -19.23
C PRO A 149 22.33 11.09 -20.01
N ALA A 150 22.52 12.22 -19.33
CA ALA A 150 23.45 13.23 -19.77
C ALA A 150 24.86 12.68 -19.54
N GLY A 151 25.57 12.34 -20.62
CA GLY A 151 26.97 11.94 -20.50
C GLY A 151 27.47 11.08 -21.66
N GLU A 152 27.64 11.67 -22.83
CA GLU A 152 28.71 11.31 -23.77
C GLU A 152 28.93 12.52 -24.69
N THR A 153 29.73 13.47 -24.20
CA THR A 153 30.33 14.52 -25.02
C THR A 153 31.36 13.86 -25.93
N PRO A 154 31.34 14.06 -27.27
CA PRO A 154 32.42 13.58 -28.12
C PRO A 154 33.69 14.34 -27.73
N ALA A 155 34.72 13.60 -27.32
CA ALA A 155 36.03 14.14 -26.97
C ALA A 155 36.58 14.94 -28.16
N GLY A 156 36.91 16.20 -27.87
CA GLY A 156 37.38 17.17 -28.83
C GLY A 156 38.67 16.76 -29.52
N GLU A 157 38.77 17.27 -30.75
CA GLU A 157 40.00 17.54 -31.46
C GLU A 157 41.04 18.16 -30.52
N ASN A 158 42.27 17.62 -30.56
CA ASN A 158 43.48 18.44 -30.46
C ASN A 158 44.65 17.67 -31.06
N GLN A 159 45.09 18.15 -32.23
CA GLN A 159 46.45 17.94 -32.72
C GLN A 159 47.43 18.65 -31.78
N PRO A 160 48.65 18.11 -31.62
CA PRO A 160 49.80 18.98 -31.51
C PRO A 160 50.90 18.64 -32.53
N GLU A 161 51.45 19.74 -33.04
CA GLU A 161 52.70 19.95 -33.81
C GLU A 161 52.76 19.60 -35.31
#